data_AF-A0A2J6I0M1-F1
#
_entry.id   AF-A0A2J6I0M1-F1
#
_cell.length_a   1.000
_cell.length_b   1.000
_cell.length_c   1.000
_cell.angle_alpha   90.00
_cell.angle_beta   90.00
_cell.angle_gamma   90.00
#
_symmetry.space_group_name_H-M   'P 1'
#
loop_
_entity.id
_entity.type
_entity.pdbx_description
1 polymer ?
#
loop_
_entity_poly.entity_id
_entity_poly.type
_entity_poly.pdbx_seq_one_letter_code
_entity_poly.pdbx_strand_id
1 'polypeptide(L)'
;MKASSTLSDVKILTLVSLLFILPLFAVSQQVSNAQQKQVAKQWLINHNLTEHIISGETEIDNGKNTIATAFNLLPEGFVVITADKSLRPVISYSLMGYYEDGNHPLSQLIIKDISNRLQDYNETHKAKNIAEWDAFLSGEKQTKTVQYWPEAGSTTTGGWVEEQWSQGSPYNTFCPLDLANGGRSIAGCPSIALGMIIDFTKTIHNTQFNDADDYHHNYGGNNYYIDNDYVTYDFPDFPALNVMLEGISLKYANGESLNMDDKAALIFACGVAARQVYGSGGSGTFGVDQAWDAYQRFGFEDSKLIYETDTSFFTQMKENIMAA
;
A
#
# COMPACT_ATOMS: atom_id res chain seq x y z
N MET A 1 -17.61 93.00 45.82
CA MET A 1 -17.83 93.65 44.52
C MET A 1 -17.85 92.56 43.44
N LYS A 2 -18.99 92.43 42.74
CA LYS A 2 -19.26 91.73 41.45
C LYS A 2 -18.73 90.27 41.28
N ALA A 3 -19.60 89.25 41.35
CA ALA A 3 -20.53 88.72 40.30
C ALA A 3 -19.82 87.74 39.35
N SER A 4 -20.15 86.44 39.37
CA SER A 4 -21.17 85.73 38.54
C SER A 4 -20.72 85.57 37.07
N SER A 5 -20.97 84.51 36.28
CA SER A 5 -21.78 83.28 36.38
C SER A 5 -21.68 82.56 35.01
N THR A 6 -21.64 81.20 34.98
CA THR A 6 -22.35 80.26 34.06
C THR A 6 -22.12 80.32 32.53
N LEU A 7 -22.26 79.30 31.65
CA LEU A 7 -22.71 77.88 31.58
C LEU A 7 -22.29 77.41 30.14
N SER A 8 -21.97 76.15 29.82
CA SER A 8 -22.94 75.16 29.30
C SER A 8 -22.24 73.86 28.84
N ASP A 9 -23.04 72.78 28.84
CA ASP A 9 -22.77 71.35 28.73
C ASP A 9 -22.17 70.81 27.41
N VAL A 10 -21.64 69.57 27.44
CA VAL A 10 -22.17 68.37 26.73
C VAL A 10 -21.19 67.17 26.91
N LYS A 11 -21.75 66.03 27.34
CA LYS A 11 -21.12 64.68 27.42
C LYS A 11 -20.90 64.11 26.01
N ILE A 12 -19.96 63.17 25.82
CA ILE A 12 -20.18 61.86 25.15
C ILE A 12 -18.88 61.01 25.09
N LEU A 13 -19.11 59.72 25.29
CA LEU A 13 -18.27 58.51 25.36
C LEU A 13 -17.69 58.10 23.97
N THR A 14 -16.96 56.97 23.92
CA THR A 14 -16.51 56.15 22.76
C THR A 14 -15.18 56.56 22.07
N LEU A 15 -14.27 55.68 21.64
CA LEU A 15 -14.24 54.22 21.49
C LEU A 15 -12.75 53.80 21.45
N VAL A 16 -12.31 52.85 22.29
CA VAL A 16 -11.06 52.10 22.08
C VAL A 16 -11.40 51.00 21.07
N SER A 17 -11.18 51.26 19.79
CA SER A 17 -11.44 50.28 18.73
C SER A 17 -10.31 49.28 18.64
N LEU A 18 -10.63 48.04 19.03
CA LEU A 18 -9.92 46.81 18.74
C LEU A 18 -9.26 46.80 17.36
N LEU A 19 -7.95 46.64 17.35
CA LEU A 19 -7.19 46.10 16.22
C LEU A 19 -6.51 44.79 16.67
N PHE A 20 -7.31 43.90 17.27
CA PHE A 20 -7.03 42.47 17.25
C PHE A 20 -7.58 41.94 15.93
N ILE A 21 -6.81 42.08 14.86
CA ILE A 21 -6.98 41.22 13.69
C ILE A 21 -6.54 39.84 14.16
N LEU A 22 -7.51 39.05 14.64
CA LEU A 22 -7.35 37.62 14.84
C LEU A 22 -6.79 37.02 13.54
N PRO A 23 -5.73 36.19 13.58
CA PRO A 23 -5.43 35.29 12.48
C PRO A 23 -6.45 34.14 12.54
N LEU A 24 -7.72 34.43 12.23
CA LEU A 24 -8.83 33.47 12.29
C LEU A 24 -8.83 32.46 11.13
N PHE A 25 -7.83 32.49 10.25
CA PHE A 25 -7.75 31.59 9.09
C PHE A 25 -6.75 30.44 9.25
N ALA A 26 -5.99 30.37 10.37
CA ALA A 26 -5.01 29.31 10.57
C ALA A 26 -5.53 28.08 11.38
N VAL A 27 -6.79 28.12 11.87
CA VAL A 27 -7.34 27.07 12.76
C VAL A 27 -8.26 26.08 12.02
N SER A 28 -8.42 26.16 10.69
CA SER A 28 -9.54 25.49 10.02
C SER A 28 -9.24 24.17 9.28
N GLN A 29 -7.98 23.71 9.22
CA GLN A 29 -7.63 22.47 8.47
C GLN A 29 -7.39 21.26 9.37
N GLN A 30 -6.83 21.42 10.57
CA GLN A 30 -6.60 20.28 11.47
C GLN A 30 -7.93 19.73 12.02
N VAL A 31 -8.03 18.41 12.13
CA VAL A 31 -9.21 17.68 12.61
C VAL A 31 -8.92 17.03 13.97
N SER A 32 -9.84 17.20 14.93
CA SER A 32 -9.74 16.55 16.24
C SER A 32 -9.93 15.04 16.15
N ASN A 33 -9.33 14.28 17.06
CA ASN A 33 -9.54 12.82 17.15
C ASN A 33 -11.04 12.46 17.26
N ALA A 34 -11.84 13.24 18.00
CA ALA A 34 -13.29 13.04 18.10
C ALA A 34 -14.01 13.14 16.73
N GLN A 35 -13.63 14.11 15.90
CA GLN A 35 -14.14 14.23 14.53
C GLN A 35 -13.66 13.08 13.66
N GLN A 36 -12.40 12.65 13.78
CA GLN A 36 -11.88 11.49 13.04
C GLN A 36 -12.66 10.21 13.39
N LYS A 37 -12.93 9.99 14.68
CA LYS A 37 -13.74 8.86 15.17
C LYS A 37 -15.20 8.94 14.70
N GLN A 38 -15.77 10.14 14.62
CA GLN A 38 -17.10 10.34 14.05
C GLN A 38 -17.12 9.95 12.56
N VAL A 39 -16.12 10.38 11.78
CA VAL A 39 -15.99 10.00 10.37
C VAL A 39 -15.81 8.50 10.21
N ALA A 40 -14.97 7.85 11.02
CA ALA A 40 -14.81 6.39 10.98
C ALA A 40 -16.16 5.66 11.18
N LYS A 41 -16.96 6.08 12.18
CA LYS A 41 -18.30 5.52 12.41
C LYS A 41 -19.24 5.78 11.23
N GLN A 42 -19.24 6.99 10.68
CA GLN A 42 -20.09 7.32 9.53
C GLN A 42 -19.67 6.55 8.27
N TRP A 43 -18.37 6.31 8.09
CA TRP A 43 -17.84 5.49 7.01
C TRP A 43 -18.36 4.05 7.09
N LEU A 44 -18.34 3.43 8.28
CA LEU A 44 -18.91 2.10 8.49
C LEU A 44 -20.41 2.06 8.14
N ILE A 45 -21.18 3.05 8.57
CA ILE A 45 -22.61 3.18 8.22
C ILE A 45 -22.81 3.30 6.71
N ASN A 46 -22.02 4.14 6.04
CA ASN A 46 -22.12 4.38 4.60
C ASN A 46 -21.75 3.14 3.77
N HIS A 47 -20.94 2.23 4.31
CA HIS A 47 -20.53 0.97 3.65
C HIS A 47 -21.35 -0.25 4.11
N ASN A 48 -22.42 -0.04 4.88
CA ASN A 48 -23.24 -1.10 5.49
C ASN A 48 -22.45 -2.10 6.37
N LEU A 49 -21.37 -1.62 7.01
CA LEU A 49 -20.51 -2.38 7.92
C LEU A 49 -20.88 -2.11 9.39
N THR A 50 -22.19 -2.02 9.67
CA THR A 50 -22.70 -1.57 10.98
C THR A 50 -22.47 -2.55 12.12
N GLU A 51 -22.16 -3.80 11.78
CA GLU A 51 -21.72 -4.85 12.69
C GLU A 51 -20.28 -4.66 13.19
N HIS A 52 -19.47 -3.85 12.49
CA HIS A 52 -18.12 -3.55 12.90
C HIS A 52 -18.09 -2.48 14.00
N ILE A 53 -17.25 -2.68 15.01
CA ILE A 53 -17.15 -1.77 16.16
C ILE A 53 -15.69 -1.33 16.32
N ILE A 54 -15.46 -0.03 16.49
CA ILE A 54 -14.12 0.50 16.82
C ILE A 54 -13.67 -0.08 18.16
N SER A 55 -12.55 -0.81 18.14
CA SER A 55 -11.98 -1.52 19.30
C SER A 55 -10.70 -0.89 19.85
N GLY A 56 -9.99 -0.13 19.01
CA GLY A 56 -8.77 0.58 19.39
C GLY A 56 -8.50 1.75 18.46
N GLU A 57 -7.64 2.66 18.91
CA GLU A 57 -7.18 3.80 18.12
C GLU A 57 -5.67 3.97 18.28
N THR A 58 -5.01 4.31 17.19
CA THR A 58 -3.55 4.49 17.11
C THR A 58 -3.26 5.75 16.31
N GLU A 59 -2.62 6.73 16.93
CA GLU A 59 -2.17 7.95 16.25
C GLU A 59 -1.02 7.61 15.30
N ILE A 60 -1.06 8.19 14.11
CA ILE A 60 -0.02 8.04 13.10
C ILE A 60 0.71 9.38 12.98
N ASP A 61 1.98 9.38 13.35
CA ASP A 61 2.83 10.56 13.38
C ASP A 61 3.87 10.53 12.26
N ASN A 62 4.21 11.71 11.73
CA ASN A 62 5.34 11.88 10.81
C ASN A 62 6.62 12.39 11.52
N GLY A 63 6.69 12.20 12.85
CA GLY A 63 7.76 12.69 13.71
C GLY A 63 7.63 14.16 14.13
N LYS A 64 6.67 14.91 13.57
CA LYS A 64 6.40 16.32 13.96
C LYS A 64 4.98 16.50 14.48
N ASN A 65 4.02 15.99 13.74
CA ASN A 65 2.60 16.12 14.03
C ASN A 65 1.90 14.78 13.80
N THR A 66 0.78 14.59 14.49
CA THR A 66 -0.20 13.56 14.14
C THR A 66 -0.86 13.93 12.82
N ILE A 67 -0.72 13.03 11.85
CA ILE A 67 -1.19 13.20 10.47
C ILE A 67 -2.41 12.32 10.14
N ALA A 68 -2.67 11.29 10.94
CA ALA A 68 -3.85 10.44 10.85
C ALA A 68 -4.09 9.68 12.16
N THR A 69 -5.23 9.00 12.27
CA THR A 69 -5.51 7.99 13.30
C THR A 69 -6.04 6.73 12.64
N ALA A 70 -5.44 5.58 12.96
CA ALA A 70 -5.98 4.27 12.63
C ALA A 70 -6.98 3.83 13.71
N PHE A 71 -8.16 3.40 13.30
CA PHE A 71 -9.17 2.81 14.17
C PHE A 71 -9.29 1.32 13.85
N ASN A 72 -8.83 0.46 14.75
CA ASN A 72 -9.03 -0.99 14.64
C ASN A 72 -10.49 -1.34 14.91
N LEU A 73 -10.96 -2.38 14.24
CA LEU A 73 -12.35 -2.82 14.24
C LEU A 73 -12.47 -4.22 14.86
N LEU A 74 -13.63 -4.52 15.44
CA LEU A 74 -14.11 -5.87 15.73
C LEU A 74 -15.20 -6.23 14.72
N PRO A 75 -15.32 -7.49 14.26
CA PRO A 75 -14.49 -8.64 14.65
C PRO A 75 -13.05 -8.59 14.10
N GLU A 76 -12.79 -7.84 13.03
CA GLU A 76 -11.46 -7.65 12.43
C GLU A 76 -11.47 -6.39 11.55
N GLY A 77 -10.30 -5.88 11.17
CA GLY A 77 -10.12 -4.78 10.23
C GLY A 77 -9.65 -3.47 10.86
N PHE A 78 -9.44 -2.46 10.02
CA PHE A 78 -9.09 -1.11 10.43
C PHE A 78 -9.56 -0.07 9.42
N VAL A 79 -9.72 1.18 9.87
CA VAL A 79 -9.92 2.35 9.02
C VAL A 79 -8.99 3.48 9.46
N VAL A 80 -8.26 4.07 8.52
CA VAL A 80 -7.32 5.18 8.76
C VAL A 80 -7.94 6.49 8.31
N ILE A 81 -8.06 7.41 9.26
CA ILE A 81 -8.67 8.71 9.06
C ILE A 81 -7.59 9.79 9.11
N THR A 82 -7.56 10.71 8.15
CA THR A 82 -6.56 11.79 8.12
C THR A 82 -6.85 12.85 9.18
N ALA A 83 -5.80 13.55 9.62
CA ALA A 83 -5.92 14.63 10.61
C ALA A 83 -6.05 16.02 9.98
N ASP A 84 -6.14 16.13 8.64
CA ASP A 84 -6.19 17.40 7.91
C ASP A 84 -7.30 17.39 6.84
N LYS A 85 -8.20 18.39 6.89
CA LYS A 85 -9.34 18.54 5.97
C LYS A 85 -8.94 18.77 4.51
N SER A 86 -7.70 19.21 4.26
CA SER A 86 -7.15 19.34 2.92
C SER A 86 -6.91 17.99 2.24
N LEU A 87 -6.91 16.88 3.02
CA LEU A 87 -6.84 15.50 2.54
C LEU A 87 -8.20 14.81 2.64
N ARG A 88 -8.35 13.70 1.89
CA ARG A 88 -9.55 12.87 2.00
C ARG A 88 -9.72 12.33 3.42
N PRO A 89 -10.95 12.23 3.95
CA PRO A 89 -11.17 11.78 5.32
C PRO A 89 -10.67 10.36 5.55
N VAL A 90 -11.04 9.41 4.69
CA VAL A 90 -10.58 8.02 4.75
C VAL A 90 -9.47 7.81 3.71
N ILE A 91 -8.25 7.49 4.16
CA ILE A 91 -7.09 7.32 3.29
C ILE A 91 -6.72 5.86 3.05
N SER A 92 -7.01 4.99 4.02
CA SER A 92 -6.73 3.56 3.95
C SER A 92 -7.72 2.82 4.82
N TYR A 93 -8.06 1.58 4.47
CA TYR A 93 -8.83 0.68 5.31
C TYR A 93 -8.55 -0.77 4.91
N SER A 94 -8.91 -1.70 5.78
CA SER A 94 -8.98 -3.13 5.49
C SER A 94 -10.09 -3.75 6.33
N LEU A 95 -10.83 -4.71 5.78
CA LEU A 95 -11.79 -5.51 6.54
C LEU A 95 -11.18 -6.81 7.07
N MET A 96 -9.87 -6.97 6.88
CA MET A 96 -9.05 -8.08 7.34
C MET A 96 -7.79 -7.54 8.02
N GLY A 97 -7.20 -8.33 8.91
CA GLY A 97 -6.08 -7.96 9.75
C GLY A 97 -6.39 -6.81 10.71
N TYR A 98 -5.32 -6.26 11.29
CA TYR A 98 -5.37 -5.09 12.15
C TYR A 98 -4.28 -4.12 11.74
N TYR A 99 -4.49 -2.84 12.03
CA TYR A 99 -3.41 -1.88 11.93
C TYR A 99 -2.42 -2.12 13.07
N GLU A 100 -1.16 -2.30 12.69
CA GLU A 100 -0.03 -2.42 13.60
C GLU A 100 0.83 -1.14 13.50
N ASP A 101 1.05 -0.52 14.67
CA ASP A 101 1.98 0.60 14.79
C ASP A 101 3.43 0.13 14.68
N GLY A 102 4.34 1.06 14.36
CA GLY A 102 5.78 0.86 14.59
C GLY A 102 6.44 -0.09 13.60
N ASN A 103 7.22 0.47 12.66
CA ASN A 103 8.04 -0.24 11.67
C ASN A 103 7.33 -1.14 10.65
N HIS A 104 6.02 -1.43 10.78
CA HIS A 104 5.32 -2.21 9.75
C HIS A 104 5.33 -1.47 8.39
N PRO A 105 5.61 -2.15 7.25
CA PRO A 105 5.70 -1.51 5.93
C PRO A 105 4.47 -0.70 5.54
N LEU A 106 3.27 -1.17 5.90
CA LEU A 106 2.01 -0.43 5.67
C LEU A 106 2.00 0.93 6.40
N SER A 107 2.44 0.96 7.65
CA SER A 107 2.50 2.20 8.44
C SER A 107 3.47 3.20 7.78
N GLN A 108 4.65 2.73 7.35
CA GLN A 108 5.62 3.55 6.63
C GLN A 108 5.07 4.09 5.29
N LEU A 109 4.34 3.26 4.54
CA LEU A 109 3.69 3.65 3.29
C LEU A 109 2.64 4.74 3.53
N ILE A 110 1.78 4.57 4.54
CA ILE A 110 0.74 5.54 4.90
C ILE A 110 1.36 6.87 5.33
N ILE A 111 2.38 6.84 6.20
CA ILE A 111 3.10 8.04 6.64
C ILE A 111 3.68 8.79 5.44
N LYS A 112 4.32 8.06 4.50
CA LYS A 112 4.95 8.64 3.32
C LYS A 112 3.92 9.21 2.34
N ASP A 113 2.84 8.47 2.06
CA ASP A 113 1.76 8.92 1.18
C ASP A 113 1.09 10.20 1.71
N ILE A 114 0.67 10.19 2.97
CA ILE A 114 0.05 11.37 3.61
C ILE A 114 1.03 12.55 3.62
N SER A 115 2.28 12.33 4.00
CA SER A 115 3.29 13.41 4.04
C SER A 115 3.54 14.03 2.66
N ASN A 116 3.58 13.21 1.61
CA ASN A 116 3.71 13.72 0.23
C ASN A 116 2.46 14.51 -0.18
N ARG A 117 1.26 14.02 0.13
CA ARG A 117 0.00 14.73 -0.19
C ARG A 117 -0.15 16.06 0.55
N LEU A 118 0.35 16.17 1.78
CA LEU A 118 0.36 17.43 2.52
C LEU A 118 1.30 18.48 1.91
N GLN A 119 2.35 18.03 1.22
CA GLN A 119 3.27 18.91 0.49
C GLN A 119 2.73 19.32 -0.87
N ASP A 120 1.89 18.49 -1.49
CA ASP A 120 1.25 18.79 -2.77
C ASP A 120 0.07 19.74 -2.60
N TYR A 121 0.17 20.95 -3.18
CA TYR A 121 -0.86 21.97 -3.08
C TYR A 121 -1.74 22.01 -4.32
N ASN A 122 -2.99 21.59 -4.17
CA ASN A 122 -4.01 21.74 -5.22
C ASN A 122 -5.35 22.21 -4.64
N GLU A 123 -5.74 23.45 -4.92
CA GLU A 123 -6.97 24.06 -4.39
C GLU A 123 -8.23 23.28 -4.72
N THR A 124 -8.34 22.78 -5.95
CA THR A 124 -9.51 22.02 -6.39
C THR A 124 -9.64 20.72 -5.63
N HIS A 125 -8.52 20.02 -5.37
CA HIS A 125 -8.51 18.82 -4.54
C HIS A 125 -8.87 19.15 -3.09
N LYS A 126 -8.33 20.23 -2.53
CA LYS A 126 -8.65 20.67 -1.15
C LYS A 126 -10.12 20.98 -0.96
N ALA A 127 -10.72 21.75 -1.86
CA ALA A 127 -12.14 22.08 -1.80
C ALA A 127 -13.02 20.83 -1.85
N LYS A 128 -12.66 19.85 -2.70
CA LYS A 128 -13.36 18.55 -2.78
C LYS A 128 -13.23 17.76 -1.49
N ASN A 129 -12.04 17.71 -0.90
CA ASN A 129 -11.76 16.97 0.33
C ASN A 129 -12.49 17.60 1.53
N ILE A 130 -12.54 18.93 1.63
CA ILE A 130 -13.30 19.65 2.66
C ILE A 130 -14.80 19.33 2.55
N ALA A 131 -15.36 19.31 1.34
CA ALA A 131 -16.75 18.93 1.13
C ALA A 131 -17.03 17.47 1.53
N GLU A 132 -16.08 16.56 1.28
CA GLU A 132 -16.17 15.15 1.71
C GLU A 132 -16.16 15.03 3.23
N TRP A 133 -15.27 15.77 3.92
CA TRP A 133 -15.25 15.88 5.37
C TRP A 133 -16.57 16.36 5.95
N ASP A 134 -17.12 17.45 5.42
CA ASP A 134 -18.37 18.03 5.91
C ASP A 134 -19.57 17.09 5.69
N ALA A 135 -19.57 16.32 4.59
CA ALA A 135 -20.58 15.29 4.35
C ALA A 135 -20.53 14.16 5.39
N PHE A 136 -19.33 13.63 5.71
CA PHE A 136 -19.20 12.63 6.79
C PHE A 136 -19.57 13.21 8.17
N LEU A 137 -19.15 14.44 8.48
CA LEU A 137 -19.41 15.07 9.78
C LEU A 137 -20.87 15.49 9.98
N SER A 138 -21.61 15.73 8.89
CA SER A 138 -23.06 15.99 8.94
C SER A 138 -23.91 14.72 9.01
N GLY A 139 -23.29 13.54 8.86
CA GLY A 139 -24.01 12.27 8.83
C GLY A 139 -24.72 12.00 7.50
N GLU A 140 -24.33 12.69 6.43
CA GLU A 140 -24.92 12.48 5.11
C GLU A 140 -24.65 11.05 4.64
N LYS A 141 -25.72 10.32 4.32
CA LYS A 141 -25.60 9.00 3.70
C LYS A 141 -25.11 9.18 2.27
N GLN A 142 -23.87 8.79 2.02
CA GLN A 142 -23.32 8.80 0.67
C GLN A 142 -24.10 7.79 -0.19
N THR A 143 -24.78 8.28 -1.22
CA THR A 143 -25.58 7.46 -2.16
C THR A 143 -24.84 7.14 -3.45
N LYS A 144 -23.56 7.55 -3.56
CA LYS A 144 -22.76 7.24 -4.74
C LYS A 144 -22.60 5.72 -4.85
N THR A 145 -23.08 5.18 -5.96
CA THR A 145 -22.79 3.81 -6.37
C THR A 145 -21.30 3.73 -6.71
N VAL A 146 -20.51 3.23 -5.77
CA VAL A 146 -19.12 2.83 -6.03
C VAL A 146 -19.17 1.45 -6.67
N GLN A 147 -18.49 1.30 -7.80
CA GLN A 147 -18.29 0.01 -8.44
C GLN A 147 -16.96 -0.58 -7.96
N TYR A 148 -16.96 -1.88 -7.69
CA TYR A 148 -15.80 -2.64 -7.24
C TYR A 148 -15.47 -3.73 -8.26
N TRP A 149 -14.18 -3.98 -8.45
CA TRP A 149 -13.66 -5.06 -9.28
C TRP A 149 -12.56 -5.78 -8.49
N PRO A 150 -12.68 -7.10 -8.27
CA PRO A 150 -13.82 -7.94 -8.64
C PRO A 150 -15.10 -7.52 -7.88
N GLU A 151 -16.27 -8.01 -8.30
CA GLU A 151 -17.54 -7.64 -7.64
C GLU A 151 -17.46 -7.91 -6.13
N ALA A 152 -18.03 -7.03 -5.31
CA ALA A 152 -17.97 -7.18 -3.86
C ALA A 152 -18.51 -8.55 -3.40
N GLY A 153 -17.69 -9.31 -2.67
CA GLY A 153 -18.02 -10.66 -2.19
C GLY A 153 -17.78 -11.79 -3.19
N SER A 154 -17.25 -11.50 -4.38
CA SER A 154 -16.90 -12.55 -5.37
C SER A 154 -15.58 -13.27 -5.07
N THR A 155 -14.69 -12.65 -4.30
CA THR A 155 -13.43 -13.26 -3.84
C THR A 155 -13.30 -13.15 -2.33
N THR A 156 -12.47 -14.01 -1.75
CA THR A 156 -12.26 -14.07 -0.30
C THR A 156 -11.50 -12.86 0.25
N THR A 157 -10.65 -12.23 -0.58
CA THR A 157 -9.84 -11.05 -0.21
C THR A 157 -10.49 -9.73 -0.62
N GLY A 158 -11.57 -9.77 -1.42
CA GLY A 158 -12.15 -8.60 -2.08
C GLY A 158 -11.30 -8.04 -3.22
N GLY A 159 -10.15 -8.66 -3.53
CA GLY A 159 -9.30 -8.38 -4.68
C GLY A 159 -9.16 -9.61 -5.58
N TRP A 160 -8.47 -9.46 -6.70
CA TRP A 160 -8.23 -10.56 -7.65
C TRP A 160 -7.24 -11.61 -7.12
N VAL A 161 -6.25 -11.17 -6.34
CA VAL A 161 -5.28 -12.09 -5.72
C VAL A 161 -5.86 -12.61 -4.41
N GLU A 162 -6.02 -13.93 -4.31
CA GLU A 162 -6.60 -14.60 -3.12
C GLU A 162 -5.54 -15.17 -2.17
N GLU A 163 -4.32 -15.35 -2.65
CA GLU A 163 -3.24 -15.95 -1.88
C GLU A 163 -2.47 -14.91 -1.04
N GLN A 164 -1.91 -15.36 0.09
CA GLN A 164 -1.15 -14.53 1.02
C GLN A 164 0.24 -15.11 1.26
N TRP A 165 1.12 -14.98 0.27
CA TRP A 165 2.49 -15.51 0.37
C TRP A 165 3.40 -14.55 1.14
N SER A 166 4.46 -15.10 1.76
CA SER A 166 5.44 -14.33 2.53
C SER A 166 6.86 -14.54 2.00
N GLN A 167 7.81 -13.70 2.40
CA GLN A 167 9.19 -13.83 1.93
C GLN A 167 10.01 -14.90 2.67
N GLY A 168 9.45 -15.49 3.74
CA GLY A 168 10.14 -16.45 4.59
C GLY A 168 9.78 -17.90 4.27
N SER A 169 10.08 -18.80 5.20
CA SER A 169 9.71 -20.20 5.08
C SER A 169 8.17 -20.37 5.07
N PRO A 170 7.62 -21.28 4.24
CA PRO A 170 8.31 -22.19 3.32
C PRO A 170 8.59 -21.60 1.92
N TYR A 171 8.12 -20.39 1.64
CA TYR A 171 8.18 -19.76 0.32
C TYR A 171 9.60 -19.51 -0.22
N ASN A 172 10.58 -19.37 0.67
CA ASN A 172 11.97 -19.18 0.30
C ASN A 172 12.78 -20.49 0.24
N THR A 173 12.16 -21.66 0.34
CA THR A 173 12.87 -22.96 0.46
C THR A 173 13.91 -23.20 -0.64
N PHE A 174 13.67 -22.72 -1.86
CA PHE A 174 14.61 -22.85 -2.98
C PHE A 174 15.48 -21.61 -3.23
N CYS A 175 15.38 -20.57 -2.40
CA CYS A 175 16.27 -19.42 -2.51
C CYS A 175 17.68 -19.80 -2.02
N PRO A 176 18.75 -19.24 -2.62
CA PRO A 176 20.13 -19.56 -2.24
C PRO A 176 20.41 -19.32 -0.74
N LEU A 177 21.29 -20.14 -0.16
CA LEU A 177 21.84 -19.88 1.17
C LEU A 177 22.66 -18.59 1.17
N ASP A 178 22.54 -17.80 2.24
CA ASP A 178 23.42 -16.68 2.50
C ASP A 178 24.60 -17.20 3.33
N LEU A 179 25.67 -17.66 2.66
CA LEU A 179 26.84 -18.22 3.34
C LEU A 179 27.65 -17.15 4.09
N ALA A 180 27.58 -15.89 3.65
CA ALA A 180 28.28 -14.78 4.28
C ALA A 180 27.65 -14.34 5.61
N ASN A 181 26.31 -14.30 5.69
CA ASN A 181 25.58 -13.82 6.87
C ASN A 181 24.83 -14.93 7.62
N GLY A 182 24.81 -16.13 7.06
CA GLY A 182 24.11 -17.30 7.59
C GLY A 182 22.63 -17.36 7.21
N GLY A 183 22.12 -18.59 7.11
CA GLY A 183 20.71 -18.89 6.87
C GLY A 183 20.34 -18.94 5.38
N ARG A 184 19.06 -19.21 5.11
CA ARG A 184 18.52 -19.15 3.75
C ARG A 184 18.10 -17.72 3.42
N SER A 185 18.42 -17.26 2.22
CA SER A 185 17.98 -15.95 1.75
C SER A 185 16.45 -15.84 1.78
N ILE A 186 15.91 -14.67 2.10
CA ILE A 186 14.47 -14.44 1.94
C ILE A 186 14.11 -14.41 0.45
N ALA A 187 12.85 -14.65 0.11
CA ALA A 187 12.42 -14.71 -1.28
C ALA A 187 12.47 -13.37 -2.01
N GLY A 188 12.41 -12.24 -1.31
CA GLY A 188 12.36 -10.90 -1.89
C GLY A 188 10.97 -10.48 -2.33
N CYS A 189 10.64 -9.19 -2.15
CA CYS A 189 9.32 -8.68 -2.48
C CYS A 189 8.95 -8.74 -3.98
N PRO A 190 9.88 -8.55 -4.95
CA PRO A 190 9.53 -8.67 -6.37
C PRO A 190 9.13 -10.10 -6.75
N SER A 191 9.88 -11.10 -6.28
CA SER A 191 9.59 -12.52 -6.55
C SER A 191 8.27 -12.97 -5.94
N ILE A 192 7.96 -12.55 -4.71
CA ILE A 192 6.67 -12.85 -4.07
C ILE A 192 5.52 -12.19 -4.82
N ALA A 193 5.64 -10.90 -5.17
CA ALA A 193 4.60 -10.19 -5.88
C ALA A 193 4.32 -10.81 -7.26
N LEU A 194 5.37 -11.08 -8.04
CA LEU A 194 5.25 -11.72 -9.35
C LEU A 194 4.66 -13.12 -9.21
N GLY A 195 5.14 -13.93 -8.26
CA GLY A 195 4.63 -15.29 -8.03
C GLY A 195 3.14 -15.33 -7.71
N MET A 196 2.65 -14.43 -6.84
CA MET A 196 1.21 -14.34 -6.53
C MET A 196 0.37 -13.89 -7.72
N ILE A 197 0.90 -13.01 -8.58
CA ILE A 197 0.22 -12.56 -9.80
C ILE A 197 0.16 -13.70 -10.82
N ILE A 198 1.27 -14.43 -11.02
CA ILE A 198 1.31 -15.62 -11.87
C ILE A 198 0.31 -16.66 -11.38
N ASP A 199 0.27 -16.91 -10.07
CA ASP A 199 -0.69 -17.84 -9.49
C ASP A 199 -2.13 -17.38 -9.66
N PHE A 200 -2.42 -16.08 -9.60
CA PHE A 200 -3.74 -15.56 -9.98
C PHE A 200 -4.09 -15.89 -11.44
N THR A 201 -3.15 -15.71 -12.38
CA THR A 201 -3.39 -16.00 -13.80
C THR A 201 -3.44 -17.50 -14.14
N LYS A 202 -2.96 -18.36 -13.23
CA LYS A 202 -2.87 -19.83 -13.41
C LYS A 202 -2.12 -20.22 -14.69
N THR A 203 -1.07 -19.49 -15.05
CA THR A 203 -0.23 -19.83 -16.21
C THR A 203 1.19 -19.31 -16.03
N ILE A 204 2.18 -20.14 -16.38
CA ILE A 204 3.58 -19.71 -16.49
C ILE A 204 4.02 -19.55 -17.96
N HIS A 205 3.09 -19.65 -18.92
CA HIS A 205 3.35 -19.63 -20.36
C HIS A 205 4.47 -20.61 -20.81
N ASN A 206 4.52 -21.79 -20.19
CA ASN A 206 5.57 -22.81 -20.42
C ASN A 206 7.00 -22.28 -20.22
N THR A 207 7.18 -21.33 -19.31
CA THR A 207 8.51 -20.79 -18.96
C THR A 207 9.44 -21.92 -18.49
N GLN A 208 10.65 -21.93 -19.04
CA GLN A 208 11.74 -22.84 -18.73
C GLN A 208 13.05 -22.05 -18.78
N PHE A 209 14.03 -22.40 -17.95
CA PHE A 209 15.36 -21.74 -17.89
C PHE A 209 16.46 -22.61 -18.52
N ASN A 210 17.52 -21.99 -19.01
CA ASN A 210 18.72 -22.65 -19.53
C ASN A 210 19.96 -21.78 -19.29
N ASP A 211 21.14 -22.24 -19.72
CA ASP A 211 22.42 -21.54 -19.52
C ASP A 211 22.44 -20.06 -19.98
N ALA A 212 21.55 -19.63 -20.88
CA ALA A 212 21.45 -18.22 -21.27
C ALA A 212 20.78 -17.33 -20.21
N ASP A 213 20.07 -17.93 -19.26
CA ASP A 213 19.46 -17.28 -18.10
C ASP A 213 20.44 -17.14 -16.93
N ASP A 214 21.64 -17.71 -17.04
CA ASP A 214 22.66 -17.60 -16.02
C ASP A 214 22.98 -16.13 -15.70
N TYR A 215 23.19 -15.84 -14.42
CA TYR A 215 23.64 -14.54 -13.99
C TYR A 215 24.54 -14.62 -12.76
N HIS A 216 25.43 -13.61 -12.68
CA HIS A 216 26.33 -13.45 -11.57
C HIS A 216 25.63 -12.73 -10.42
N HIS A 217 25.51 -13.40 -9.28
CA HIS A 217 25.09 -12.81 -8.01
C HIS A 217 26.31 -12.29 -7.25
N ASN A 218 26.28 -11.01 -6.88
CA ASN A 218 27.28 -10.37 -6.02
C ASN A 218 26.59 -9.37 -5.10
N TYR A 219 26.17 -9.83 -3.92
CA TYR A 219 25.42 -9.03 -2.97
C TYR A 219 25.54 -9.57 -1.55
N GLY A 220 25.53 -8.67 -0.56
CA GLY A 220 25.54 -9.04 0.86
C GLY A 220 26.77 -9.83 1.30
N GLY A 221 27.88 -9.78 0.55
CA GLY A 221 29.08 -10.57 0.81
C GLY A 221 29.08 -11.97 0.17
N ASN A 222 27.99 -12.39 -0.48
CA ASN A 222 27.95 -13.59 -1.30
C ASN A 222 28.39 -13.29 -2.74
N ASN A 223 29.01 -14.27 -3.39
CA ASN A 223 29.50 -14.17 -4.76
C ASN A 223 29.42 -15.55 -5.42
N TYR A 224 28.51 -15.71 -6.37
CA TYR A 224 28.21 -16.98 -7.02
C TYR A 224 27.44 -16.80 -8.32
N TYR A 225 27.35 -17.85 -9.12
CA TYR A 225 26.54 -17.92 -10.32
C TYR A 225 25.26 -18.70 -10.07
N ILE A 226 24.14 -18.12 -10.49
CA ILE A 226 22.92 -18.87 -10.75
C ILE A 226 22.97 -19.24 -12.24
N ASP A 227 22.86 -20.51 -12.63
CA ASP A 227 22.55 -21.69 -11.79
C ASP A 227 23.77 -22.52 -11.34
N ASN A 228 24.97 -22.25 -11.85
CA ASN A 228 26.14 -23.15 -11.73
C ASN A 228 26.60 -23.49 -10.29
N ASP A 229 26.40 -22.61 -9.30
CA ASP A 229 26.85 -22.82 -7.91
C ASP A 229 25.78 -23.46 -7.00
N TYR A 230 24.74 -24.07 -7.60
CA TYR A 230 23.57 -24.63 -6.93
C TYR A 230 23.87 -25.61 -5.79
N VAL A 231 24.94 -26.41 -5.90
CA VAL A 231 25.34 -27.36 -4.84
C VAL A 231 25.86 -26.64 -3.61
N THR A 232 26.65 -25.58 -3.78
CA THR A 232 27.29 -24.85 -2.67
C THR A 232 26.30 -23.94 -1.96
N TYR A 233 25.40 -23.33 -2.73
CA TYR A 233 24.40 -22.40 -2.22
C TYR A 233 23.01 -23.05 -2.04
N ASP A 234 22.90 -24.35 -2.22
CA ASP A 234 21.72 -25.19 -1.94
C ASP A 234 20.40 -24.62 -2.51
N PHE A 235 20.37 -24.51 -3.83
CA PHE A 235 19.19 -24.17 -4.63
C PHE A 235 19.06 -25.16 -5.80
N PRO A 236 17.92 -25.25 -6.50
CA PRO A 236 17.81 -26.15 -7.65
C PRO A 236 18.54 -25.58 -8.88
N ASP A 237 19.29 -26.41 -9.58
CA ASP A 237 19.76 -26.08 -10.93
C ASP A 237 18.58 -25.90 -11.90
N PHE A 238 18.81 -25.34 -13.08
CA PHE A 238 17.75 -25.12 -14.05
C PHE A 238 17.06 -26.40 -14.52
N PRO A 239 17.75 -27.54 -14.77
CA PRO A 239 17.07 -28.80 -15.06
C PRO A 239 16.08 -29.24 -13.96
N ALA A 240 16.46 -29.17 -12.68
CA ALA A 240 15.56 -29.50 -11.58
C ALA A 240 14.42 -28.50 -11.45
N LEU A 241 14.71 -27.19 -11.57
CA LEU A 241 13.69 -26.13 -11.52
C LEU A 241 12.66 -26.30 -12.64
N ASN A 242 13.10 -26.61 -13.85
CA ASN A 242 12.27 -26.85 -15.01
C ASN A 242 11.28 -28.02 -14.83
N VAL A 243 11.72 -29.12 -14.19
CA VAL A 243 10.83 -30.23 -13.83
C VAL A 243 9.75 -29.78 -12.85
N MET A 244 10.09 -28.92 -11.88
CA MET A 244 9.10 -28.36 -10.95
C MET A 244 8.11 -27.42 -11.67
N LEU A 245 8.59 -26.60 -12.62
CA LEU A 245 7.76 -25.71 -13.44
C LEU A 245 6.81 -26.47 -14.39
N GLU A 246 7.24 -27.62 -14.92
CA GLU A 246 6.35 -28.53 -15.66
C GLU A 246 5.22 -29.04 -14.77
N GLY A 247 5.55 -29.45 -13.54
CA GLY A 247 4.55 -29.86 -12.53
C GLY A 247 3.54 -28.76 -12.21
N ILE A 248 4.00 -27.50 -12.06
CA ILE A 248 3.14 -26.32 -11.86
C ILE A 248 2.22 -26.13 -13.07
N SER A 249 2.74 -26.22 -14.28
CA SER A 249 1.96 -26.06 -15.51
C SER A 249 0.85 -27.11 -15.63
N LEU A 250 1.14 -28.37 -15.28
CA LEU A 250 0.16 -29.45 -15.27
C LEU A 250 -0.93 -29.21 -14.22
N LYS A 251 -0.56 -28.77 -13.01
CA LYS A 251 -1.53 -28.44 -11.96
C LYS A 251 -2.46 -27.33 -12.39
N TYR A 252 -1.93 -26.25 -12.94
CA TYR A 252 -2.75 -25.17 -13.47
C TYR A 252 -3.67 -25.63 -14.61
N ALA A 253 -3.17 -26.43 -15.56
CA ALA A 253 -3.99 -26.97 -16.64
C ALA A 253 -5.14 -27.87 -16.14
N ASN A 254 -4.95 -28.54 -14.99
CA ASN A 254 -5.96 -29.38 -14.34
C ASN A 254 -6.85 -28.63 -13.33
N GLY A 255 -6.62 -27.33 -13.11
CA GLY A 255 -7.33 -26.55 -12.09
C GLY A 255 -6.97 -26.95 -10.65
N GLU A 256 -5.79 -27.50 -10.44
CA GLU A 256 -5.27 -27.90 -9.13
C GLU A 256 -4.54 -26.75 -8.43
N SER A 257 -4.65 -26.69 -7.10
CA SER A 257 -3.89 -25.72 -6.29
C SER A 257 -2.44 -26.13 -6.13
N LEU A 258 -1.56 -25.13 -6.05
CA LEU A 258 -0.14 -25.34 -5.75
C LEU A 258 0.08 -25.77 -4.29
N ASN A 259 0.97 -26.75 -4.09
CA ASN A 259 1.50 -27.09 -2.78
C ASN A 259 2.66 -26.16 -2.39
N MET A 260 3.24 -26.34 -1.19
CA MET A 260 4.29 -25.44 -0.70
C MET A 260 5.58 -25.46 -1.54
N ASP A 261 5.97 -26.63 -2.05
CA ASP A 261 7.17 -26.75 -2.88
C ASP A 261 6.94 -26.10 -4.26
N ASP A 262 5.76 -26.28 -4.85
CA ASP A 262 5.38 -25.59 -6.09
C ASP A 262 5.45 -24.07 -5.92
N LYS A 263 4.91 -23.54 -4.81
CA LYS A 263 4.93 -22.11 -4.51
C LYS A 263 6.38 -21.63 -4.37
N ALA A 264 7.21 -22.33 -3.60
CA ALA A 264 8.61 -21.98 -3.44
C ALA A 264 9.39 -22.03 -4.77
N ALA A 265 9.10 -23.01 -5.64
CA ALA A 265 9.77 -23.18 -6.93
C ALA A 265 9.38 -22.05 -7.89
N LEU A 266 8.08 -21.72 -7.96
CA LEU A 266 7.60 -20.58 -8.74
C LEU A 266 8.21 -19.26 -8.27
N ILE A 267 8.29 -19.05 -6.96
CA ILE A 267 8.87 -17.84 -6.37
C ILE A 267 10.37 -17.75 -6.68
N PHE A 268 11.12 -18.85 -6.57
CA PHE A 268 12.52 -18.85 -6.95
C PHE A 268 12.70 -18.56 -8.45
N ALA A 269 11.90 -19.18 -9.31
CA ALA A 269 11.87 -18.90 -10.75
C ALA A 269 11.57 -17.42 -11.07
N CYS A 270 10.65 -16.79 -10.33
CA CYS A 270 10.39 -15.35 -10.45
C CYS A 270 11.64 -14.51 -10.14
N GLY A 271 12.40 -14.88 -9.10
CA GLY A 271 13.64 -14.19 -8.77
C GLY A 271 14.76 -14.42 -9.78
N VAL A 272 14.86 -15.64 -10.34
CA VAL A 272 15.78 -15.93 -11.46
C VAL A 272 15.44 -15.05 -12.67
N ALA A 273 14.17 -15.00 -13.07
CA ALA A 273 13.70 -14.19 -14.19
C ALA A 273 13.99 -12.69 -13.97
N ALA A 274 13.91 -12.21 -12.73
CA ALA A 274 14.23 -10.84 -12.37
C ALA A 274 15.74 -10.57 -12.21
N ARG A 275 16.60 -11.58 -12.33
CA ARG A 275 18.03 -11.51 -11.96
C ARG A 275 18.23 -10.88 -10.58
N GLN A 276 17.39 -11.31 -9.64
CA GLN A 276 17.31 -10.75 -8.30
C GLN A 276 18.58 -11.02 -7.50
N VAL A 277 18.95 -10.08 -6.62
CA VAL A 277 19.93 -10.35 -5.56
C VAL A 277 19.26 -10.99 -4.36
N TYR A 278 19.89 -12.04 -3.85
CA TYR A 278 19.49 -12.78 -2.65
C TYR A 278 20.38 -12.49 -1.43
N GLY A 279 19.77 -12.41 -0.25
CA GLY A 279 20.42 -12.35 1.06
C GLY A 279 19.43 -12.60 2.19
N SER A 280 19.92 -13.04 3.36
CA SER A 280 19.05 -13.33 4.51
C SER A 280 18.49 -12.07 5.18
N GLY A 281 19.23 -10.96 5.09
CA GLY A 281 18.78 -9.64 5.56
C GLY A 281 17.92 -8.85 4.56
N GLY A 282 17.78 -9.34 3.32
CA GLY A 282 17.06 -8.64 2.26
C GLY A 282 17.36 -9.22 0.89
N SER A 283 16.32 -9.42 0.08
CA SER A 283 16.43 -9.84 -1.32
C SER A 283 15.53 -8.97 -2.19
N GLY A 284 15.94 -8.68 -3.42
CA GLY A 284 15.19 -7.78 -4.30
C GLY A 284 15.93 -7.39 -5.57
N THR A 285 15.31 -6.53 -6.37
CA THR A 285 15.91 -5.96 -7.57
C THR A 285 16.53 -4.60 -7.25
N PHE A 286 17.50 -4.17 -8.05
CA PHE A 286 18.06 -2.81 -7.98
C PHE A 286 17.19 -1.79 -8.73
N GLY A 287 16.46 -2.27 -9.74
CA GLY A 287 15.55 -1.46 -10.54
C GLY A 287 14.19 -2.13 -10.76
N VAL A 288 13.20 -1.31 -11.13
CA VAL A 288 11.84 -1.77 -11.47
C VAL A 288 11.78 -2.40 -12.87
N ASP A 289 12.74 -2.09 -13.72
CA ASP A 289 12.97 -2.71 -15.02
C ASP A 289 13.27 -4.21 -14.90
N GLN A 290 14.08 -4.61 -13.92
CA GLN A 290 14.33 -6.04 -13.64
C GLN A 290 13.04 -6.81 -13.31
N ALA A 291 12.12 -6.20 -12.57
CA ALA A 291 10.83 -6.81 -12.27
C ALA A 291 9.96 -6.91 -13.53
N TRP A 292 10.00 -5.92 -14.41
CA TRP A 292 9.32 -5.97 -15.70
C TRP A 292 9.92 -7.01 -16.66
N ASP A 293 11.25 -7.10 -16.74
CA ASP A 293 11.95 -8.14 -17.50
C ASP A 293 11.50 -9.55 -17.06
N ALA A 294 11.24 -9.74 -15.77
CA ALA A 294 10.71 -10.99 -15.25
C ALA A 294 9.30 -11.31 -15.80
N TYR A 295 8.39 -10.32 -15.86
CA TYR A 295 7.08 -10.52 -16.50
C TYR A 295 7.23 -10.91 -17.97
N GLN A 296 8.11 -10.22 -18.70
CA GLN A 296 8.40 -10.54 -20.10
C GLN A 296 8.95 -11.96 -20.25
N ARG A 297 9.88 -12.36 -19.35
CA ARG A 297 10.48 -13.69 -19.33
C ARG A 297 9.48 -14.80 -19.06
N PHE A 298 8.41 -14.49 -18.34
CA PHE A 298 7.26 -15.36 -18.09
C PHE A 298 6.17 -15.30 -19.17
N GLY A 299 6.40 -14.60 -20.28
CA GLY A 299 5.47 -14.55 -21.42
C GLY A 299 4.31 -13.57 -21.27
N PHE A 300 4.32 -12.68 -20.26
CA PHE A 300 3.33 -11.61 -20.12
C PHE A 300 3.70 -10.41 -21.00
N GLU A 301 3.69 -10.60 -22.32
CA GLU A 301 4.16 -9.61 -23.31
C GLU A 301 3.39 -8.28 -23.23
N ASP A 302 2.12 -8.31 -22.85
CA ASP A 302 1.28 -7.11 -22.67
C ASP A 302 1.59 -6.31 -21.40
N SER A 303 2.49 -6.80 -20.53
CA SER A 303 2.89 -6.06 -19.33
C SER A 303 3.69 -4.81 -19.70
N LYS A 304 3.40 -3.71 -18.98
CA LYS A 304 4.00 -2.40 -19.24
C LYS A 304 4.65 -1.86 -17.98
N LEU A 305 5.89 -1.40 -18.13
CA LEU A 305 6.55 -0.57 -17.14
C LEU A 305 6.15 0.90 -17.34
N ILE A 306 5.46 1.45 -16.35
CA ILE A 306 4.96 2.83 -16.38
C ILE A 306 5.83 3.68 -15.44
N TYR A 307 6.32 4.81 -15.95
CA TYR A 307 7.16 5.75 -15.21
C TYR A 307 6.34 6.96 -14.73
N GLU A 308 6.91 7.72 -13.78
CA GLU A 308 6.27 8.87 -13.14
C GLU A 308 5.76 9.96 -14.09
N THR A 309 6.33 10.07 -15.29
CA THR A 309 5.94 11.06 -16.31
C THR A 309 4.69 10.66 -17.09
N ASP A 310 4.20 9.43 -16.95
CA ASP A 310 3.01 8.96 -17.64
C ASP A 310 1.73 9.45 -16.95
N THR A 311 1.03 10.37 -17.61
CA THR A 311 -0.21 10.95 -17.10
C THR A 311 -1.43 10.05 -17.30
N SER A 312 -1.30 8.92 -17.99
CA SER A 312 -2.38 8.01 -18.34
C SER A 312 -2.49 6.79 -17.41
N PHE A 313 -1.57 6.65 -16.44
CA PHE A 313 -1.51 5.54 -15.48
C PHE A 313 -2.88 5.19 -14.87
N PHE A 314 -3.55 6.15 -14.24
CA PHE A 314 -4.83 5.89 -13.56
C PHE A 314 -5.95 5.48 -14.53
N THR A 315 -5.94 6.02 -15.75
CA THR A 315 -6.92 5.64 -16.78
C THR A 315 -6.68 4.22 -17.25
N GLN A 316 -5.45 3.87 -17.63
CA GLN A 316 -5.09 2.53 -18.09
C GLN A 316 -5.30 1.48 -16.99
N MET A 317 -4.90 1.78 -15.76
CA MET A 317 -5.10 0.88 -14.61
C MET A 317 -6.58 0.59 -14.39
N LYS A 318 -7.44 1.61 -14.47
CA LYS A 318 -8.89 1.43 -14.35
C LYS A 318 -9.44 0.54 -15.48
N GLU A 319 -9.06 0.81 -16.72
CA GLU A 319 -9.51 0.04 -17.87
C GLU A 319 -9.09 -1.43 -17.77
N ASN A 320 -7.85 -1.69 -17.36
CA ASN A 320 -7.33 -3.05 -17.17
C ASN A 320 -8.08 -3.80 -16.05
N ILE A 321 -8.33 -3.15 -14.90
CA ILE A 321 -9.07 -3.76 -13.78
C ILE A 321 -10.51 -4.12 -14.19
N MET A 322 -11.14 -3.30 -15.02
CA MET A 322 -12.51 -3.53 -15.50
C MET A 322 -12.61 -4.61 -16.58
N ALA A 323 -11.51 -4.91 -17.27
CA ALA A 323 -11.44 -5.89 -18.34
C ALA A 323 -10.90 -7.27 -17.89
N ALA A 324 -10.40 -7.37 -16.66
CA ALA A 324 -9.84 -8.58 -16.06
C ALA A 324 -10.89 -9.67 -15.81
#